data_AF-A0A7X5Y366-F1
#
_entry.id   AF-A0A7X5Y366-F1
#
_cell.length_a   1.000
_cell.length_b   1.000
_cell.length_c   1.000
_cell.angle_alpha   90.00
_cell.angle_beta   90.00
_cell.angle_gamma   90.00
#
_symmetry.space_group_name_H-M   'P 1'
#
loop_
_entity.id
_entity.type
_entity.pdbx_description
1 polymer ?
#
loop_
_entity_poly.entity_id
_entity_poly.type
_entity_poly.pdbx_seq_one_letter_code
_entity_poly.pdbx_strand_id
1 'polypeptide(L)'
;MVQHKTIRKKQGQAGKRIVIPVGKPLKARLDALAESRPSARETILLTERGTPWKEGGFRASWRKACIAAGVEGVTFHDLRGTAVTRLPLAGATPPEIATITGHSLRDVNDILDAHYLNRDQRLAESAIRKLDSG
;
A
#
# COMPACT_ATOMS: atom_id res chain seq x y z
N MET A 1 -8.00 8.50 10.99
CA MET A 1 -7.33 7.33 11.56
C MET A 1 -5.94 7.24 10.94
N VAL A 2 -4.93 6.99 11.75
CA VAL A 2 -3.54 6.91 11.34
C VAL A 2 -2.99 5.59 11.85
N GLN A 3 -2.38 4.80 10.97
CA GLN A 3 -1.75 3.54 11.33
C GLN A 3 -0.26 3.73 11.51
N HIS A 4 0.29 3.17 12.59
CA HIS A 4 1.73 3.21 12.86
C HIS A 4 2.32 1.84 12.61
N LYS A 5 3.41 1.78 11.83
CA LYS A 5 4.17 0.55 11.61
C LYS A 5 5.65 0.81 11.80
N THR A 6 6.33 -0.06 12.53
CA THR A 6 7.79 -0.08 12.59
C THR A 6 8.30 -1.11 11.61
N ILE A 7 9.09 -0.70 10.62
CA ILE A 7 9.71 -1.61 9.65
C ILE A 7 11.19 -1.76 9.97
N ARG A 8 11.68 -3.01 9.99
CA ARG A 8 13.10 -3.36 10.14
C ARG A 8 13.52 -4.19 8.94
N LYS A 9 14.64 -3.86 8.29
CA LYS A 9 15.21 -4.67 7.20
C LYS A 9 15.98 -5.89 7.74
N LYS A 10 16.62 -5.76 8.90
CA LYS A 10 17.33 -6.85 9.60
C LYS A 10 17.01 -6.85 11.10
N GLN A 11 17.09 -8.04 11.72
CA GLN A 11 16.95 -8.19 13.16
C GLN A 11 18.09 -7.45 13.86
N GLY A 12 17.78 -6.66 14.89
CA GLY A 12 18.75 -5.80 15.59
C GLY A 12 18.92 -4.37 15.05
N GLN A 13 18.38 -4.02 13.88
CA GLN A 13 18.38 -2.62 13.40
C GLN A 13 17.29 -1.78 14.07
N ALA A 14 17.60 -0.49 14.27
CA ALA A 14 16.60 0.52 14.63
C ALA A 14 15.50 0.54 13.56
N GLY A 15 14.25 0.37 14.00
CA GLY A 15 13.13 0.31 13.07
C GLY A 15 12.71 1.69 12.59
N LYS A 16 12.40 1.82 11.30
CA LYS A 16 11.81 3.04 10.74
C LYS A 16 10.33 3.05 11.12
N ARG A 17 9.91 4.02 11.91
CA ARG A 17 8.49 4.25 12.19
C ARG A 17 7.85 4.95 10.99
N ILE A 18 6.78 4.35 10.49
CA ILE A 18 5.99 4.83 9.36
C ILE A 18 4.61 5.14 9.87
N VAL A 19 4.09 6.26 9.37
CA VAL A 19 2.77 6.77 9.64
C VAL A 19 1.98 6.66 8.34
N ILE A 20 0.91 5.87 8.35
CA ILE A 20 0.07 5.63 7.17
C ILE A 20 -1.27 6.33 7.42
N PRO A 21 -1.49 7.52 6.84
CA PRO A 21 -2.78 8.17 6.90
C PRO A 21 -3.80 7.39 6.08
N VAL A 22 -5.00 7.24 6.61
CA VAL A 22 -6.10 6.54 5.95
C VAL A 22 -6.93 7.54 5.15
N GLY A 23 -7.00 7.38 3.82
CA GLY A 23 -7.83 8.19 2.95
C GLY A 23 -9.34 8.04 3.21
N LYS A 24 -10.14 9.02 2.78
CA LYS A 24 -11.59 9.09 3.08
C LYS A 24 -12.37 7.79 2.79
N PRO A 25 -12.23 7.15 1.60
CA PRO A 25 -13.02 5.95 1.28
C PRO A 25 -12.69 4.77 2.19
N LEU A 26 -11.40 4.58 2.49
CA LEU A 26 -10.96 3.51 3.39
C LEU A 26 -11.39 3.80 4.83
N LYS A 27 -11.33 5.06 5.27
CA LYS A 27 -11.80 5.44 6.62
C LYS A 27 -13.27 5.09 6.79
N ALA A 28 -14.13 5.50 5.86
CA ALA A 28 -15.57 5.23 5.93
C ALA A 28 -15.87 3.72 6.00
N ARG A 29 -15.14 2.91 5.23
CA ARG A 29 -15.28 1.43 5.27
C ARG A 29 -14.85 0.85 6.62
N LEU A 30 -13.77 1.36 7.20
CA LEU A 30 -13.27 0.89 8.50
C LEU A 30 -14.17 1.34 9.66
N ASP A 31 -14.74 2.54 9.60
CA ASP A 31 -15.71 3.02 10.58
C ASP A 31 -16.97 2.13 10.57
N ALA A 32 -17.55 1.87 9.38
CA ALA A 32 -18.71 0.99 9.23
C ALA A 32 -18.42 -0.46 9.68
N LEU A 33 -17.20 -0.95 9.46
CA LEU A 33 -16.77 -2.26 9.96
C LEU A 33 -16.67 -2.28 11.49
N ALA A 34 -16.15 -1.21 12.10
CA ALA A 34 -16.01 -1.07 13.55
C ALA A 34 -17.35 -0.88 14.28
N GLU A 35 -18.38 -0.38 13.60
CA GLU A 35 -19.76 -0.31 14.09
C GLU A 35 -20.43 -1.69 14.05
N SER A 36 -20.34 -2.39 12.90
CA SER A 36 -20.97 -3.70 12.71
C SER A 36 -20.25 -4.85 13.41
N ARG A 37 -18.94 -4.72 13.67
CA ARG A 37 -18.10 -5.76 14.29
C ARG A 37 -17.15 -5.12 15.30
N PRO A 38 -17.48 -5.11 16.61
CA PRO A 38 -16.66 -4.44 17.63
C PRO A 38 -15.20 -4.89 17.67
N SER A 39 -14.90 -6.18 17.41
CA SER A 39 -13.52 -6.69 17.35
C SER A 39 -12.67 -6.06 16.23
N ALA A 40 -13.30 -5.44 15.23
CA ALA A 40 -12.61 -4.75 14.14
C ALA A 40 -11.95 -3.43 14.57
N ARG A 41 -12.32 -2.90 15.76
CA ARG A 41 -11.68 -1.72 16.35
C ARG A 41 -10.23 -1.98 16.74
N GLU A 42 -9.93 -3.21 17.17
CA GLU A 42 -8.60 -3.62 17.59
C GLU A 42 -7.85 -4.32 16.45
N THR A 43 -8.52 -5.21 15.71
CA THR A 43 -7.91 -5.99 14.64
C THR A 43 -8.74 -5.91 13.37
N ILE A 44 -8.18 -5.31 12.31
CA ILE A 44 -8.90 -5.14 11.04
C ILE A 44 -9.07 -6.47 10.30
N LEU A 45 -8.03 -7.33 10.29
CA LEU A 45 -8.05 -8.60 9.57
C LEU A 45 -8.66 -9.69 10.44
N LEU A 46 -9.98 -9.88 10.32
CA LEU A 46 -10.76 -10.87 11.05
C LEU A 46 -11.33 -11.96 10.14
N THR A 47 -11.47 -13.16 10.69
CA THR A 47 -12.22 -14.26 10.08
C THR A 47 -13.73 -13.98 10.16
N GLU A 48 -14.54 -14.80 9.49
CA GLU A 48 -16.01 -14.75 9.60
C GLU A 48 -16.51 -14.93 11.04
N ARG A 49 -15.74 -15.60 11.89
CA ARG A 49 -16.04 -15.79 13.32
C ARG A 49 -15.59 -14.62 14.20
N GLY A 50 -15.06 -13.55 13.61
CA GLY A 50 -14.63 -12.36 14.35
C GLY A 50 -13.29 -12.49 15.07
N THR A 51 -12.51 -13.55 14.80
CA THR A 51 -11.18 -13.76 15.38
C THR A 51 -10.07 -13.31 14.42
N PRO A 52 -8.90 -12.87 14.92
CA PRO A 52 -7.77 -12.51 14.06
C PRO A 52 -7.36 -13.64 13.12
N TRP A 53 -7.01 -13.29 11.88
CA TRP A 53 -6.43 -14.26 10.95
C TRP A 53 -5.08 -14.77 11.46
N LYS A 54 -4.89 -16.10 11.41
CA LYS A 54 -3.56 -16.71 11.42
C LYS A 54 -2.93 -16.54 10.03
N GLU A 55 -1.60 -16.43 9.98
CA GLU A 55 -0.86 -16.21 8.74
C GLU A 55 -1.18 -17.23 7.64
N GLY A 56 -1.15 -18.54 7.97
CA GLY A 56 -1.45 -19.61 7.02
C GLY A 56 -2.87 -19.54 6.46
N GLY A 57 -3.85 -19.21 7.32
CA GLY A 57 -5.23 -19.00 6.90
C GLY A 57 -5.34 -17.81 5.94
N PHE A 58 -4.70 -16.69 6.26
CA PHE A 58 -4.77 -15.49 5.45
C PHE A 58 -4.20 -15.73 4.06
N ARG A 59 -3.04 -16.40 3.97
CA ARG A 59 -2.42 -16.78 2.70
C ARG A 59 -3.33 -17.68 1.86
N ALA A 60 -4.02 -18.63 2.49
CA ALA A 60 -4.96 -19.50 1.79
C ALA A 60 -6.16 -18.74 1.23
N SER A 61 -6.77 -17.85 2.02
CA SER A 61 -7.88 -17.01 1.53
C SER A 61 -7.44 -16.00 0.47
N TRP A 62 -6.26 -15.40 0.61
CA TRP A 62 -5.69 -14.54 -0.42
C TRP A 62 -5.54 -15.29 -1.76
N ARG A 63 -4.98 -16.50 -1.74
CA ARG A 63 -4.85 -17.33 -2.94
C ARG A 63 -6.22 -17.62 -3.58
N LYS A 64 -7.22 -17.97 -2.78
CA LYS A 64 -8.59 -18.19 -3.29
C LYS A 64 -9.16 -16.93 -3.95
N ALA A 65 -8.95 -15.76 -3.35
CA ALA A 65 -9.37 -14.49 -3.91
C ALA A 65 -8.65 -14.18 -5.25
N CYS A 66 -7.35 -14.43 -5.34
CA CYS A 66 -6.59 -14.29 -6.59
C CYS A 66 -7.14 -15.21 -7.69
N ILE A 67 -7.38 -16.50 -7.40
CA ILE A 67 -7.96 -17.46 -8.35
C ILE A 67 -9.33 -16.98 -8.82
N ALA A 68 -10.21 -16.57 -7.89
CA ALA A 68 -11.55 -16.08 -8.23
C ALA A 68 -11.52 -14.81 -9.10
N ALA A 69 -10.49 -13.97 -8.94
CA ALA A 69 -10.30 -12.75 -9.72
C ALA A 69 -9.52 -12.97 -11.03
N GLY A 70 -9.06 -14.20 -11.33
CA GLY A 70 -8.21 -14.49 -12.49
C GLY A 70 -6.83 -13.82 -12.41
N VAL A 71 -6.33 -13.56 -11.20
CA VAL A 71 -5.05 -12.91 -10.95
C VAL A 71 -4.01 -13.96 -10.61
N GLU A 72 -2.93 -14.01 -11.40
CA GLU A 72 -1.85 -15.00 -11.26
C GLU A 72 -0.49 -14.32 -11.05
N GLY A 73 0.50 -15.10 -10.59
CA GLY A 73 1.89 -14.65 -10.50
C GLY A 73 2.20 -13.60 -9.43
N VAL A 74 1.25 -13.28 -8.53
CA VAL A 74 1.42 -12.25 -7.50
C VAL A 74 1.19 -12.78 -6.09
N THR A 75 1.83 -12.10 -5.14
CA THR A 75 1.75 -12.30 -3.71
C THR A 75 1.07 -11.11 -3.04
N PHE A 76 0.70 -11.25 -1.77
CA PHE A 76 0.14 -10.14 -1.00
C PHE A 76 1.11 -8.95 -0.85
N HIS A 77 2.42 -9.20 -0.89
CA HIS A 77 3.43 -8.14 -0.79
C HIS A 77 3.43 -7.21 -2.01
N ASP A 78 2.99 -7.70 -3.16
CA ASP A 78 2.99 -6.94 -4.43
C ASP A 78 1.95 -5.82 -4.43
N LEU A 79 0.99 -5.83 -3.51
CA LEU A 79 0.12 -4.69 -3.25
C LEU A 79 0.92 -3.44 -2.87
N ARG A 80 2.05 -3.59 -2.18
CA ARG A 80 2.92 -2.47 -1.84
C ARG A 80 3.68 -1.97 -3.06
N GLY A 81 4.16 -2.85 -3.94
CA GLY A 81 4.74 -2.46 -5.23
C GLY A 81 3.73 -1.71 -6.10
N THR A 82 2.48 -2.19 -6.13
CA THR A 82 1.36 -1.53 -6.81
C THR A 82 1.09 -0.12 -6.25
N ALA A 83 1.25 0.10 -4.94
CA ALA A 83 1.12 1.43 -4.37
C ALA A 83 2.25 2.37 -4.85
N VAL A 84 3.48 1.86 -4.97
CA VAL A 84 4.63 2.63 -5.50
C VAL A 84 4.37 3.07 -6.94
N THR A 85 3.77 2.23 -7.78
CA THR A 85 3.50 2.57 -9.19
C THR A 85 2.23 3.39 -9.40
N ARG A 86 1.24 3.31 -8.52
CA ARG A 86 -0.03 4.07 -8.65
C ARG A 86 0.01 5.47 -8.04
N LEU A 87 0.76 5.68 -6.96
CA LEU A 87 0.81 6.98 -6.29
C LEU A 87 1.36 8.14 -7.16
N PRO A 88 2.34 7.94 -8.07
CA PRO A 88 2.76 9.03 -8.95
C PRO A 88 1.68 9.44 -9.96
N LEU A 89 0.76 8.52 -10.35
CA LEU A 89 -0.41 8.87 -11.16
C LEU A 89 -1.38 9.81 -10.42
N ALA A 90 -1.38 9.75 -9.08
CA ALA A 90 -2.10 10.68 -8.22
C ALA A 90 -1.30 11.97 -7.92
N GLY A 91 -0.14 12.15 -8.57
CA GLY A 91 0.72 13.32 -8.43
C GLY A 91 1.73 13.26 -7.27
N ALA A 92 1.81 12.14 -6.55
CA ALA A 92 2.74 11.99 -5.44
C ALA A 92 4.19 11.93 -5.92
N THR A 93 5.08 12.58 -5.19
CA THR A 93 6.51 12.61 -5.44
C THR A 93 7.21 11.36 -4.88
N PRO A 94 8.40 10.99 -5.39
CA PRO A 94 9.16 9.85 -4.86
C PRO A 94 9.43 9.91 -3.34
N PRO A 95 9.74 11.08 -2.73
CA PRO A 95 9.87 11.19 -1.26
C PRO A 95 8.57 10.90 -0.49
N GLU A 96 7.42 11.37 -0.98
CA GLU A 96 6.12 11.08 -0.37
C GLU A 96 5.79 9.58 -0.45
N ILE A 97 6.05 8.97 -1.61
CA ILE A 97 5.86 7.54 -1.84
C ILE A 97 6.76 6.72 -0.92
N ALA A 98 8.04 7.06 -0.79
CA ALA A 98 8.97 6.39 0.10
C ALA A 98 8.51 6.48 1.57
N THR A 99 7.95 7.63 1.96
CA THR A 99 7.45 7.87 3.32
C THR A 99 6.27 6.98 3.65
N ILE A 100 5.25 6.92 2.80
CA ILE A 100 4.03 6.15 3.08
C ILE A 100 4.22 4.64 2.89
N THR A 101 5.05 4.22 1.92
CA THR A 101 5.27 2.79 1.63
C THR A 101 6.35 2.16 2.53
N GLY A 102 7.21 2.97 3.14
CA GLY A 102 8.30 2.52 4.00
C GLY A 102 9.55 2.06 3.26
N HIS A 103 9.62 2.29 1.96
CA HIS A 103 10.79 2.02 1.14
C HIS A 103 11.91 3.04 1.40
N SER A 104 13.13 2.69 0.97
CA SER A 104 14.16 3.71 0.78
C SER A 104 13.84 4.53 -0.46
N LEU A 105 14.35 5.76 -0.57
CA LEU A 105 14.15 6.56 -1.78
C LEU A 105 14.75 5.87 -3.01
N ARG A 106 15.89 5.19 -2.83
CA ARG A 106 16.51 4.34 -3.85
C ARG A 106 15.57 3.22 -4.30
N ASP A 107 15.03 2.46 -3.35
CA ASP A 107 14.13 1.33 -3.65
C ASP A 107 12.88 1.84 -4.41
N VAL A 108 12.35 3.02 -4.08
CA VAL A 108 11.24 3.63 -4.82
C VAL A 108 11.65 3.95 -6.26
N ASN A 109 12.77 4.62 -6.47
CA ASN A 109 13.23 4.97 -7.81
C ASN A 109 13.51 3.72 -8.65
N ASP A 110 14.16 2.70 -8.08
CA ASP A 110 14.43 1.43 -8.78
C ASP A 110 13.12 0.76 -9.24
N ILE A 111 12.08 0.75 -8.40
CA ILE A 111 10.76 0.21 -8.75
C ILE A 111 10.08 1.07 -9.82
N LEU A 112 10.15 2.40 -9.69
CA LEU A 112 9.57 3.32 -10.67
C LEU A 112 10.27 3.19 -12.02
N ASP A 113 11.58 3.10 -12.07
CA ASP A 113 12.36 2.90 -13.30
C ASP A 113 11.96 1.60 -13.99
N ALA A 114 11.86 0.50 -13.24
CA ALA A 114 11.54 -0.81 -13.80
C ALA A 114 10.09 -0.96 -14.29
N HIS A 115 9.13 -0.30 -13.64
CA HIS A 115 7.70 -0.61 -13.80
C HIS A 115 6.78 0.57 -14.11
N TYR A 116 7.27 1.81 -13.98
CA TYR A 116 6.46 3.02 -14.12
C TYR A 116 7.01 4.00 -15.16
N LEU A 117 8.32 4.18 -15.23
CA LEU A 117 8.98 5.22 -16.02
C LEU A 117 9.38 4.76 -17.42
N ASN A 118 8.81 3.67 -17.94
CA ASN A 118 8.98 3.29 -19.34
C ASN A 118 8.32 4.34 -20.26
N ARG A 119 9.07 5.41 -20.57
CA ARG A 119 8.78 6.50 -21.53
C ARG A 119 7.29 6.82 -21.71
N ASP A 120 6.56 6.96 -20.61
CA ASP A 120 5.14 7.31 -20.67
C ASP A 120 5.01 8.79 -21.04
N GLN A 121 4.55 9.06 -22.26
CA GLN A 121 4.33 10.40 -22.80
C GLN A 121 3.47 11.27 -21.86
N ARG A 122 2.54 10.65 -21.11
CA ARG A 122 1.67 11.36 -20.16
C ARG A 122 2.46 12.00 -19.02
N LEU A 123 3.57 11.39 -18.61
CA LEU A 123 4.42 11.95 -17.57
C LEU A 123 5.20 13.16 -18.07
N ALA A 124 5.69 13.10 -19.31
CA ALA A 124 6.32 14.25 -19.95
C ALA A 124 5.34 15.43 -20.08
N GLU A 125 4.11 15.17 -20.54
CA GLU A 125 3.05 16.19 -20.62
C GLU A 125 2.65 16.75 -19.26
N SER A 126 2.57 15.91 -18.22
CA SER A 126 2.29 16.37 -16.86
C SER A 126 3.42 17.23 -16.31
N ALA A 127 4.68 16.94 -16.65
CA ALA A 127 5.83 17.71 -16.20
C ALA A 127 5.80 19.13 -16.80
N ILE A 128 5.56 19.25 -18.11
CA ILE A 128 5.41 20.55 -18.79
C ILE A 128 4.22 21.32 -18.23
N ARG A 129 3.05 20.69 -18.07
CA ARG A 129 1.87 21.35 -17.46
C ARG A 129 2.17 21.92 -16.08
N LYS A 130 2.93 21.22 -15.24
CA LYS A 130 3.33 21.70 -13.90
C LYS A 130 4.34 22.85 -13.97
N LEU A 131 5.24 22.83 -14.95
CA LEU A 131 6.19 23.92 -15.19
C LEU A 131 5.45 25.20 -15.62
N ASP A 132 4.48 25.09 -16.52
CA ASP A 132 3.73 26.23 -17.06
C ASP A 132 2.72 26.83 -16.08
N SER A 133 2.39 26.10 -14.99
CA SER A 133 1.41 26.52 -13.97
C SER A 133 2.05 26.90 -12.63
N GLY A 134 3.38 26.89 -12.54
CA GLY A 134 4.15 27.42 -11.41
C GLY A 134 4.60 28.85 -11.66
#